data_AF-A0A1F7CXL2-F1
#
_entry.id   AF-A0A1F7CXL2-F1
#
_cell.length_a   1.000
_cell.length_b   1.000
_cell.length_c   1.000
_cell.angle_alpha   90.00
_cell.angle_beta   90.00
_cell.angle_gamma   90.00
#
_symmetry.space_group_name_H-M   'P 1'
#
loop_
_entity.id
_entity.type
_entity.pdbx_description
1 polymer ?
#
loop_
_entity_poly.entity_id
_entity_poly.type
_entity_poly.pdbx_seq_one_letter_code
_entity_poly.pdbx_strand_id
1 'polypeptide(L)'
;MSEVPRRLTKAIQNAGINVQPSHAAFQQVAREVWDIVEEQADAVRRVIGGSRDRIVDLLLDTVGCVSLSAHYEIAGPQRIANSVMVFGDAVRGRAAELITEHNCDVSGEADAPPPRVHEHKPIRRPKGRKWC
;
A
#
# COMPACT_ATOMS: atom_id res chain seq x y z
N MET A 1 16.92 7.10 -18.07
CA MET A 1 15.48 7.34 -17.91
C MET A 1 14.81 5.98 -17.91
N SER A 2 14.13 5.59 -16.82
CA SER A 2 13.39 4.32 -16.78
C SER A 2 12.22 4.40 -17.77
N GLU A 3 12.09 3.38 -18.61
CA GLU A 3 11.01 3.31 -19.60
C GLU A 3 9.70 2.99 -18.90
N VAL A 4 8.64 3.75 -19.19
CA VAL A 4 7.30 3.51 -18.63
C VAL A 4 6.81 2.14 -19.11
N PRO A 5 6.41 1.22 -18.21
CA PRO A 5 5.95 -0.09 -18.63
C PRO A 5 4.70 -0.02 -19.52
N ARG A 6 4.66 -0.83 -20.58
CA ARG A 6 3.48 -0.96 -21.46
C ARG A 6 2.20 -1.29 -20.70
N ARG A 7 2.31 -2.07 -19.61
CA ARG A 7 1.17 -2.43 -18.75
C ARG A 7 0.55 -1.19 -18.10
N LEU A 8 1.37 -0.26 -17.58
CA LEU A 8 0.89 0.99 -17.00
C LEU A 8 0.20 1.88 -18.05
N THR A 9 0.77 1.95 -19.25
CA THR A 9 0.15 2.69 -20.36
C THR A 9 -1.26 2.17 -20.65
N LYS A 10 -1.44 0.84 -20.70
CA LYS A 10 -2.75 0.22 -20.91
C LYS A 10 -3.71 0.46 -19.75
N ALA A 11 -3.23 0.39 -18.51
CA ALA A 11 -4.03 0.66 -17.32
C ALA A 11 -4.59 2.10 -17.32
N ILE A 12 -3.75 3.09 -17.63
CA ILE A 12 -4.14 4.50 -17.71
C ILE A 12 -5.17 4.75 -18.83
N GLN A 13 -5.06 4.04 -19.95
CA GLN A 13 -6.06 4.11 -21.02
C GLN A 13 -7.40 3.53 -20.59
N ASN A 14 -7.39 2.37 -19.91
CA ASN A 14 -8.61 1.74 -19.38
C ASN A 14 -9.31 2.64 -18.34
N ALA A 15 -8.54 3.42 -17.58
CA ALA A 15 -9.04 4.37 -16.59
C ALA A 15 -9.72 5.63 -17.19
N GLY A 16 -9.80 5.74 -18.52
CA GLY A 16 -10.52 6.80 -19.23
C GLY A 16 -9.64 7.92 -19.82
N ILE A 17 -8.30 7.82 -19.73
CA ILE A 17 -7.41 8.75 -20.45
C ILE A 17 -7.33 8.34 -21.94
N ASN A 18 -8.28 8.87 -22.73
CA ASN A 18 -8.38 8.63 -24.18
C ASN A 18 -7.44 9.53 -25.02
N VAL A 19 -6.23 9.79 -24.53
CA VAL A 19 -5.20 10.53 -25.27
C VAL A 19 -4.20 9.53 -25.86
N GLN A 20 -3.62 9.83 -27.03
CA GLN A 20 -2.57 8.97 -27.61
C GLN A 20 -1.40 8.80 -26.63
N PRO A 21 -0.84 7.59 -26.47
CA PRO A 21 0.30 7.35 -25.57
C PRO A 21 1.53 8.20 -25.89
N SER A 22 1.75 8.57 -27.15
CA SER A 22 2.86 9.44 -27.58
C SER A 22 2.70 10.90 -27.13
N HIS A 23 1.52 11.32 -26.68
CA HIS A 23 1.24 12.69 -26.31
C HIS A 23 1.99 13.08 -25.02
N ALA A 24 2.59 14.27 -24.99
CA ALA A 24 3.42 14.73 -23.88
C ALA A 24 2.70 14.67 -22.53
N ALA A 25 1.43 15.11 -22.47
CA ALA A 25 0.62 15.04 -21.26
C ALA A 25 0.38 13.60 -20.77
N PHE A 26 0.17 12.65 -21.68
CA PHE A 26 0.02 11.23 -21.31
C PHE A 26 1.32 10.69 -20.74
N GLN A 27 2.44 10.95 -21.42
CA GLN A 27 3.77 10.52 -20.98
C GLN A 27 4.16 11.12 -19.64
N GLN A 28 3.72 12.35 -19.36
CA GLN A 28 3.93 12.97 -18.06
C GLN A 28 3.14 12.25 -16.95
N VAL A 29 1.83 12.07 -17.13
CA VAL A 29 1.00 11.30 -16.18
C VAL A 29 1.57 9.91 -15.96
N ALA A 30 1.92 9.20 -17.03
CA ALA A 30 2.40 7.83 -16.93
C ALA A 30 3.75 7.72 -16.20
N ARG A 31 4.64 8.71 -16.34
CA ARG A 31 5.90 8.76 -15.59
C ARG A 31 5.67 9.04 -14.11
N GLU A 32 4.89 10.07 -13.80
CA GLU A 32 4.62 10.43 -12.40
C GLU A 32 3.88 9.31 -11.66
N VAL A 33 2.93 8.65 -12.31
CA VAL A 33 2.26 7.47 -11.73
C VAL A 33 3.21 6.29 -11.58
N TRP A 34 4.12 6.09 -12.53
CA TRP A 34 5.13 5.03 -12.42
C TRP A 34 6.05 5.24 -11.23
N ASP A 35 6.56 6.45 -11.02
CA ASP A 35 7.42 6.79 -9.90
C ASP A 35 6.71 6.49 -8.55
N ILE A 36 5.42 6.82 -8.44
CA ILE A 36 4.60 6.49 -7.27
C ILE A 36 4.47 4.97 -7.09
N VAL A 37 4.20 4.22 -8.17
CA VAL A 37 4.09 2.75 -8.11
C VAL A 37 5.41 2.13 -7.64
N GLU A 38 6.55 2.59 -8.16
CA GLU A 38 7.86 2.08 -7.75
C GLU A 38 8.15 2.37 -6.28
N GLU A 39 7.87 3.60 -5.83
CA GLU A 39 8.04 4.01 -4.44
C GLU A 39 7.16 3.16 -3.49
N GLN A 40 5.87 3.01 -3.81
CA GLN A 40 4.96 2.24 -2.98
C GLN A 40 5.28 0.74 -3.01
N ALA A 41 5.70 0.20 -4.16
CA ALA A 41 6.11 -1.20 -4.23
C ALA A 41 7.34 -1.49 -3.35
N ASP A 42 8.32 -0.59 -3.33
CA ASP A 42 9.48 -0.73 -2.45
C ASP A 42 9.10 -0.56 -0.97
N ALA A 43 8.17 0.33 -0.64
CA ALA A 43 7.65 0.48 0.73
C ALA A 43 6.96 -0.80 1.22
N VAL A 44 6.05 -1.36 0.41
CA VAL A 44 5.36 -2.62 0.72
C VAL A 44 6.35 -3.78 0.83
N ARG A 45 7.32 -3.86 -0.10
CA ARG A 45 8.36 -4.91 -0.08
C ARG A 45 9.20 -4.87 1.20
N ARG A 46 9.49 -3.69 1.75
CA ARG A 46 10.24 -3.57 3.01
C ARG A 46 9.48 -4.12 4.20
N VAL A 47 8.15 -4.08 4.17
CA VAL A 47 7.29 -4.54 5.27
C VAL A 47 6.94 -6.02 5.13
N ILE A 48 6.42 -6.41 3.97
CA ILE A 48 5.87 -7.76 3.73
C ILE A 48 6.96 -8.73 3.21
N GLY A 49 8.05 -8.20 2.65
CA GLY A 49 9.01 -8.99 1.87
C GLY A 49 8.47 -9.40 0.50
N GLY A 50 9.11 -10.41 -0.11
CA GLY A 50 8.65 -11.00 -1.38
C GLY A 50 9.16 -10.34 -2.66
N SER A 51 8.56 -10.73 -3.79
CA SER A 51 8.96 -10.25 -5.12
C SER A 51 8.42 -8.85 -5.41
N ARG A 52 9.33 -7.92 -5.69
CA ARG A 52 9.00 -6.55 -6.09
C ARG A 52 8.07 -6.53 -7.31
N ASP A 53 8.37 -7.35 -8.32
CA ASP A 53 7.60 -7.37 -9.57
C ASP A 53 6.14 -7.78 -9.34
N ARG A 54 5.91 -8.71 -8.41
CA ARG A 54 4.55 -9.12 -8.04
C ARG A 54 3.78 -8.01 -7.34
N ILE A 55 4.45 -7.25 -6.46
CA ILE A 55 3.84 -6.10 -5.78
C ILE A 55 3.51 -5.00 -6.80
N VAL A 56 4.45 -4.71 -7.71
CA VAL A 56 4.23 -3.76 -8.80
C VAL A 56 3.02 -4.16 -9.64
N ASP A 57 2.90 -5.44 -10.04
CA ASP A 57 1.75 -5.91 -10.81
C ASP A 57 0.42 -5.70 -10.07
N LEU A 58 0.37 -5.97 -8.76
CA LEU A 58 -0.83 -5.72 -7.94
C LEU A 58 -1.22 -4.23 -7.89
N LEU A 59 -0.23 -3.34 -7.79
CA LEU A 59 -0.47 -1.89 -7.78
C LEU A 59 -0.89 -1.37 -9.16
N LEU A 60 -0.33 -1.92 -10.24
CA LEU A 60 -0.72 -1.58 -11.61
C LEU A 60 -2.15 -2.00 -11.94
N ASP A 61 -2.61 -3.15 -11.43
CA ASP A 61 -3.99 -3.59 -11.61
C ASP A 61 -4.97 -2.59 -10.97
N THR A 62 -4.64 -2.03 -9.80
CA THR A 62 -5.44 -0.97 -9.17
C THR A 62 -5.59 0.25 -10.08
N VAL A 63 -4.51 0.70 -10.74
CA VAL A 63 -4.57 1.82 -11.69
C VAL A 63 -5.58 1.55 -12.81
N GLY A 64 -5.65 0.31 -13.30
CA GLY A 64 -6.59 -0.08 -14.35
C GLY A 64 -8.06 -0.15 -13.92
N CYS A 65 -8.32 -0.25 -12.62
CA CYS A 65 -9.67 -0.26 -12.03
C CYS A 65 -10.18 1.13 -11.62
N VAL A 66 -9.31 2.14 -11.60
CA VAL A 66 -9.68 3.51 -11.26
C VAL A 66 -10.36 4.16 -12.45
N SER A 67 -11.59 4.63 -12.29
CA SER A 67 -12.28 5.43 -13.31
C SER A 67 -12.07 6.91 -13.04
N LEU A 68 -11.50 7.65 -14.00
CA LEU A 68 -11.50 9.11 -13.95
C LEU A 68 -12.86 9.63 -14.42
N SER A 69 -13.68 10.13 -13.50
CA SER A 69 -14.96 10.78 -13.85
C SER A 69 -14.72 11.97 -14.78
N ALA A 70 -15.60 12.12 -15.78
CA ALA A 70 -15.54 13.21 -16.77
C ALA A 70 -15.65 14.63 -16.16
N HIS A 71 -16.03 14.76 -14.88
CA HIS A 71 -16.23 16.02 -14.16
C HIS A 71 -14.96 16.87 -13.94
N TYR A 72 -13.79 16.43 -14.42
CA TYR A 72 -12.57 17.24 -14.46
C TYR A 72 -12.54 18.15 -15.72
N GLU A 73 -13.56 18.99 -15.89
CA GLU A 73 -13.77 19.87 -17.07
C GLU A 73 -12.84 21.10 -17.16
N ILE A 74 -11.78 21.19 -16.35
CA ILE A 74 -10.81 22.28 -16.45
C ILE A 74 -9.66 21.87 -17.38
N ALA A 75 -9.64 22.43 -18.59
CA ALA A 75 -8.58 22.22 -19.56
C ALA A 75 -7.26 22.86 -19.09
N GLY A 76 -6.20 22.06 -18.92
CA GLY A 76 -4.85 22.58 -18.64
C GLY A 76 -3.98 21.64 -17.78
N PRO A 77 -2.83 22.14 -17.27
CA PRO A 77 -1.93 21.41 -16.36
C PRO A 77 -2.65 20.77 -15.17
N GLN A 78 -3.78 21.35 -14.75
CA GLN A 78 -4.64 20.83 -13.70
C GLN A 78 -5.13 19.39 -13.98
N ARG A 79 -5.36 19.01 -15.25
CA ARG A 79 -5.77 17.64 -15.59
C ARG A 79 -4.65 16.63 -15.33
N ILE A 80 -3.40 16.99 -15.63
CA ILE A 80 -2.24 16.11 -15.36
C ILE A 80 -2.12 15.91 -13.86
N ALA A 81 -2.08 17.01 -13.09
CA ALA A 81 -1.98 16.96 -11.64
C ALA A 81 -3.13 16.17 -11.00
N ASN A 82 -4.38 16.40 -11.42
CA ASN A 82 -5.53 15.66 -10.90
C ASN A 82 -5.48 14.17 -11.25
N SER A 83 -5.05 13.82 -12.47
CA SER A 83 -4.91 12.41 -12.86
C SER A 83 -3.85 11.71 -12.02
N VAL A 84 -2.69 12.35 -11.84
CA VAL A 84 -1.60 11.83 -10.99
C VAL A 84 -2.05 11.70 -9.54
N MET A 85 -2.81 12.67 -9.02
CA MET A 85 -3.36 12.61 -7.67
C MET A 85 -4.32 11.43 -7.50
N VAL A 86 -5.30 11.27 -8.39
CA VAL A 86 -6.30 10.20 -8.31
C VAL A 86 -5.65 8.82 -8.41
N PHE A 87 -4.75 8.61 -9.38
CA PHE A 87 -4.01 7.35 -9.48
C PHE A 87 -3.08 7.14 -8.29
N GLY A 88 -2.37 8.19 -7.85
CA GLY A 88 -1.46 8.11 -6.72
C GLY A 88 -2.17 7.73 -5.43
N ASP A 89 -3.34 8.30 -5.18
CA ASP A 89 -4.14 7.98 -3.99
C ASP A 89 -4.67 6.55 -4.03
N ALA A 90 -5.09 6.07 -5.20
CA ALA A 90 -5.51 4.68 -5.36
C ALA A 90 -4.35 3.69 -5.14
N VAL A 91 -3.17 3.98 -5.69
CA VAL A 91 -1.96 3.15 -5.51
C VAL A 91 -1.52 3.15 -4.05
N ARG A 92 -1.49 4.30 -3.38
CA ARG A 92 -1.17 4.41 -1.95
C ARG A 92 -2.19 3.67 -1.08
N GLY A 93 -3.49 3.79 -1.42
CA GLY A 93 -4.56 3.06 -0.77
C GLY A 93 -4.35 1.55 -0.83
N ARG A 94 -4.09 1.01 -2.04
CA ARG A 94 -3.82 -0.43 -2.20
C ARG A 94 -2.55 -0.87 -1.48
N ALA A 95 -1.49 -0.07 -1.50
CA ALA A 95 -0.26 -0.37 -0.76
C ALA A 95 -0.52 -0.47 0.76
N ALA A 96 -1.32 0.44 1.31
CA ALA A 96 -1.71 0.42 2.72
C ALA A 96 -2.59 -0.80 3.06
N GLU A 97 -3.51 -1.18 2.17
CA GLU A 97 -4.31 -2.40 2.31
C GLU A 97 -3.43 -3.64 2.37
N LEU A 98 -2.48 -3.81 1.44
CA LEU A 98 -1.57 -4.96 1.42
C LEU A 98 -0.77 -5.09 2.72
N ILE A 99 -0.26 -3.97 3.24
CA ILE A 99 0.47 -3.95 4.53
C ILE A 99 -0.46 -4.33 5.69
N THR A 100 -1.69 -3.82 5.67
CA THR A 100 -2.68 -4.10 6.72
C THR A 100 -3.11 -5.57 6.70
N GLU A 101 -3.42 -6.12 5.53
CA GLU A 101 -3.72 -7.54 5.30
C GLU A 101 -2.62 -8.42 5.90
N HIS A 102 -1.35 -8.14 5.57
CA HIS A 102 -0.21 -8.88 6.12
C HIS A 102 -0.09 -8.77 7.65
N ASN A 103 -0.26 -7.58 8.21
CA ASN A 103 -0.16 -7.39 9.66
C ASN A 103 -1.28 -8.10 10.42
N CYS A 104 -2.49 -8.17 9.85
CA CYS A 104 -3.61 -8.92 10.41
C CYS A 104 -3.32 -10.43 10.41
N ASP A 105 -2.75 -10.97 9.32
CA ASP A 105 -2.38 -12.38 9.22
C ASP A 105 -1.28 -12.75 10.25
N VAL A 106 -0.26 -11.89 10.38
CA VAL A 106 0.83 -12.10 11.36
C VAL A 106 0.34 -11.95 12.81
N SER A 107 -0.58 -11.01 13.07
CA SER A 107 -1.12 -10.80 14.43
C SER A 107 -2.19 -11.83 14.81
N GLY A 108 -2.83 -12.48 13.84
CA GLY A 108 -3.78 -13.57 14.07
C GLY A 108 -3.15 -14.81 14.71
N GLU A 109 -1.82 -14.97 14.63
CA GLU A 109 -1.07 -15.99 15.37
C GLU A 109 -0.72 -15.58 16.82
N ALA A 110 -0.84 -14.30 17.16
CA ALA A 110 -0.54 -13.78 18.50
C ALA A 110 -1.75 -13.75 19.44
N ASP A 111 -2.96 -14.06 18.94
CA ASP A 111 -4.20 -14.17 19.73
C ASP A 111 -4.32 -15.52 20.48
N ALA A 112 -3.19 -16.20 20.70
CA ALA A 112 -3.12 -17.23 21.72
C ALA A 112 -3.33 -16.55 23.08
N PRO A 113 -4.32 -16.99 23.89
CA PRO A 113 -4.55 -16.39 25.20
C PRO A 113 -3.24 -16.40 26.00
N PRO A 114 -2.94 -15.32 26.75
CA PRO A 114 -1.69 -15.25 27.51
C PRO A 114 -1.54 -16.53 28.34
N PRO A 115 -0.34 -17.13 28.41
CA PRO A 115 -0.12 -18.36 29.15
C PRO A 115 -0.67 -18.15 30.57
N ARG A 116 -1.50 -19.10 31.04
CA ARG A 116 -2.16 -19.02 32.34
C ARG A 116 -1.12 -18.59 33.38
N VAL A 117 -1.31 -17.40 33.94
CA VAL A 117 -0.47 -16.89 35.03
C VAL A 117 -0.63 -17.91 36.15
N HIS A 118 0.42 -18.69 36.42
CA HIS A 118 0.43 -19.54 37.60
C HIS A 118 0.25 -18.62 38.79
N GLU A 119 -0.89 -18.75 39.48
CA GLU A 119 -1.18 -18.01 40.69
C GLU A 119 0.04 -18.09 41.62
N HIS A 120 0.67 -16.94 41.86
CA HIS A 120 1.71 -16.83 42.86
C HIS A 120 1.08 -17.21 44.21
N LYS A 121 1.31 -18.45 44.66
CA LYS A 121 0.97 -18.87 46.01
C LYS A 121 1.53 -17.84 46.99
N PRO A 122 0.73 -17.27 47.90
CA PRO A 122 1.24 -16.31 48.85
C PRO A 122 2.30 -16.98 49.72
N ILE A 123 3.48 -16.36 49.78
CA ILE A 123 4.61 -16.79 50.61
C ILE A 123 4.13 -16.78 52.07
N ARG A 124 4.00 -17.96 52.67
CA ARG A 124 3.69 -18.10 54.10
C ARG A 124 4.81 -17.44 54.91
N ARG A 125 4.50 -16.35 55.63
CA ARG A 125 5.41 -15.74 56.60
C ARG A 125 5.81 -16.79 57.65
N PRO A 126 7.10 -16.92 58.02
CA PRO A 126 7.49 -17.77 59.12
C PRO A 126 6.94 -17.21 60.45
N LYS A 127 6.24 -18.06 61.20
CA LYS A 127 5.78 -17.80 62.57
C LYS A 127 6.97 -17.36 63.45
N GLY A 128 6.75 -16.31 64.22
CA GLY A 128 7.76 -15.66 65.06
C GLY A 128 8.51 -16.61 65.99
N ARG A 129 9.82 -16.37 66.11
CA ARG A 129 10.62 -16.81 67.26
C ARG A 129 10.67 -15.68 68.28
N LYS A 130 10.12 -15.93 69.47
CA LYS A 130 10.45 -15.17 70.68
C LYS A 130 11.93 -15.43 71.00
N TRP A 131 12.70 -14.38 71.25
CA TRP A 131 14.01 -14.49 71.87
C TRP A 131 13.82 -14.34 73.37
N CYS A 132 14.36 -15.31 74.11
CA CYS A 132 14.61 -15.24 75.55
C CYS A 132 15.86 -14.40 75.81
#